data_AF-A0AAN8WGH8-F1
#
_entry.id   AF-A0AAN8WGH8-F1
#
_cell.length_a   1.000
_cell.length_b   1.000
_cell.length_c   1.000
_cell.angle_alpha   90.00
_cell.angle_beta   90.00
_cell.angle_gamma   90.00
#
_symmetry.space_group_name_H-M   'P 1'
#
loop_
_entity.id
_entity.type
_entity.pdbx_description
1 polymer ?
#
loop_
_entity_poly.entity_id
_entity_poly.type
_entity_poly.pdbx_seq_one_letter_code
_entity_poly.pdbx_strand_id
1 'polypeptide(L)'
;MGSAIAGTDEPLSPIGRLFLREDFYEFANLLVGLEKPIDLEASRLEIENSLLIKHPRFGSLLLRDKNGKEYWRKTQVDLDRHFIVLADRVGEGDDEEEIVNQYMADLAVSSPLSTNKPLWECHFLLAHKCVAMRFHHALGDGISLASLLSAVFRKLNDQSPTTVMPSTSSLSKKSQDKSKAWMFVMVVVKKSVTDATINDVFFAILSSGLSRYLHHRSISVQDGLQLTGIGMVNLRQEPGLQEISNMMKSFSRSRWGNHIGVHLLPLYYPMGVASPLDYLRRAMDILTKKKLSIEAIARHLCYKLICNTTFGISNVVGFQDKMSFAGNPIKYMRTNTSALPQVDACRQIQVHMTSYAGRADMQILVAKDIIPDPKFLAKCFEDSLLEMKDAAIKLQS
;
A
#
# COMPACT_ATOMS: atom_id res chain seq x y z
N MET A 1 -24.65 -15.39 12.57
CA MET A 1 -23.68 -14.80 13.52
C MET A 1 -22.60 -15.84 13.74
N GLY A 2 -21.32 -15.49 13.66
CA GLY A 2 -20.24 -16.46 13.97
C GLY A 2 -20.33 -16.93 15.42
N SER A 3 -20.01 -18.20 15.69
CA SER A 3 -19.99 -18.73 17.06
C SER A 3 -18.81 -18.10 17.82
N ALA A 4 -19.13 -17.36 18.88
CA ALA A 4 -18.10 -16.80 19.75
C ALA A 4 -17.47 -17.94 20.57
N ILE A 5 -16.15 -18.00 20.60
CA ILE A 5 -15.41 -18.97 21.44
C ILE A 5 -15.12 -18.29 22.77
N ALA A 6 -15.31 -18.99 23.89
CA ALA A 6 -14.97 -18.47 25.21
C ALA A 6 -13.47 -18.13 25.27
N GLY A 7 -13.16 -16.86 25.57
CA GLY A 7 -11.80 -16.32 25.64
C GLY A 7 -11.81 -14.90 26.20
N THR A 8 -10.63 -14.38 26.56
CA THR A 8 -10.49 -12.99 27.03
C THR A 8 -10.66 -12.02 25.87
N ASP A 9 -11.67 -11.15 25.94
CA ASP A 9 -11.87 -10.08 24.96
C ASP A 9 -10.68 -9.10 24.96
N GLU A 10 -10.18 -8.73 23.79
CA GLU A 10 -9.09 -7.75 23.66
C GLU A 10 -9.64 -6.35 23.36
N PRO A 11 -9.14 -5.29 24.03
CA PRO A 11 -9.57 -3.93 23.70
C PRO A 11 -9.09 -3.51 22.31
N LEU A 12 -9.93 -2.75 21.60
CA LEU A 12 -9.51 -2.08 20.38
C LEU A 12 -8.50 -0.96 20.69
N SER A 13 -7.46 -0.81 19.87
CA SER A 13 -6.49 0.27 20.04
C SER A 13 -7.10 1.64 19.70
N PRO A 14 -6.60 2.76 20.28
CA PRO A 14 -7.13 4.10 19.98
C PRO A 14 -7.15 4.44 18.47
N ILE A 15 -6.05 4.16 17.76
CA ILE A 15 -6.00 4.36 16.30
C ILE A 15 -6.91 3.36 15.56
N GLY A 16 -7.06 2.14 16.06
CA GLY A 16 -8.03 1.19 15.50
C GLY A 16 -9.46 1.70 15.60
N ARG A 17 -9.81 2.35 16.72
CA ARG A 17 -11.12 3.00 16.91
C ARG A 17 -11.31 4.20 16.00
N LEU A 18 -10.25 4.99 15.75
CA LEU A 18 -10.29 6.09 14.79
C LEU A 18 -10.72 5.58 13.40
N PHE A 19 -10.12 4.48 12.93
CA PHE A 19 -10.48 3.86 11.65
C PHE A 19 -11.88 3.24 11.60
N LEU A 20 -12.64 3.21 12.71
CA LEU A 20 -14.04 2.79 12.71
C LEU A 20 -15.03 3.95 12.63
N ARG A 21 -14.54 5.19 12.72
CA ARG A 21 -15.35 6.38 12.49
C ARG A 21 -15.74 6.40 11.01
N GLU A 22 -16.99 6.72 10.70
CA GLU A 22 -17.45 6.83 9.31
C GLU A 22 -16.54 7.74 8.47
N ASP A 23 -16.07 8.82 9.09
CA ASP A 23 -15.13 9.83 8.59
C ASP A 23 -13.69 9.34 8.31
N PHE A 24 -13.33 8.14 8.77
CA PHE A 24 -11.97 7.59 8.71
C PHE A 24 -11.98 6.09 8.42
N TYR A 25 -13.08 5.59 7.87
CA TYR A 25 -13.26 4.16 7.66
C TYR A 25 -12.43 3.71 6.48
N GLU A 26 -11.23 3.19 6.78
CA GLU A 26 -10.19 2.88 5.80
C GLU A 26 -9.91 1.36 5.71
N PHE A 27 -9.52 0.93 4.51
CA PHE A 27 -9.05 -0.40 4.20
C PHE A 27 -7.66 -0.33 3.58
N ALA A 28 -6.83 -1.32 3.91
CA ALA A 28 -5.60 -1.60 3.19
C ALA A 28 -5.86 -2.77 2.24
N ASN A 29 -5.54 -2.58 0.95
CA ASN A 29 -5.64 -3.65 -0.04
C ASN A 29 -4.24 -4.04 -0.54
N LEU A 30 -4.06 -5.33 -0.77
CA LEU A 30 -2.88 -5.92 -1.39
C LEU A 30 -3.32 -6.78 -2.57
N LEU A 31 -2.86 -6.43 -3.75
CA LEU A 31 -2.96 -7.26 -4.95
C LEU A 31 -1.67 -8.06 -5.12
N VAL A 32 -1.82 -9.38 -5.24
CA VAL A 32 -0.74 -10.33 -5.47
C VAL A 32 -0.94 -10.99 -6.83
N GLY A 33 -0.02 -10.76 -7.76
CA GLY A 33 0.00 -11.47 -9.04
C GLY A 33 0.87 -12.72 -8.95
N LEU A 34 0.36 -13.85 -9.43
CA LEU A 34 1.01 -15.16 -9.34
C LEU A 34 1.51 -15.64 -10.73
N GLU A 35 2.54 -16.49 -10.74
CA GLU A 35 3.10 -17.02 -11.99
C GLU A 35 2.22 -18.12 -12.61
N LYS A 36 1.63 -18.98 -11.78
CA LYS A 36 0.81 -20.13 -12.20
C LYS A 36 -0.69 -19.91 -11.92
N PRO A 37 -1.60 -20.69 -12.52
CA PRO A 37 -3.00 -20.75 -12.09
C PRO A 37 -3.13 -21.00 -10.57
N ILE A 38 -4.20 -20.49 -9.99
CA ILE A 38 -4.44 -20.56 -8.54
C ILE A 38 -5.02 -21.93 -8.19
N ASP A 39 -4.39 -22.62 -7.25
CA ASP A 39 -4.96 -23.78 -6.57
C ASP A 39 -5.70 -23.28 -5.32
N LEU A 40 -7.03 -23.34 -5.34
CA LEU A 40 -7.89 -22.85 -4.26
C LEU A 40 -7.75 -23.69 -2.99
N GLU A 41 -7.57 -25.00 -3.11
CA GLU A 41 -7.43 -25.90 -1.97
C GLU A 41 -6.07 -25.70 -1.30
N ALA A 42 -5.00 -25.58 -2.08
CA ALA A 42 -3.68 -25.22 -1.55
C ALA A 42 -3.71 -23.83 -0.89
N SER A 43 -4.40 -22.86 -1.48
CA SER A 43 -4.56 -21.51 -0.92
C SER A 43 -5.33 -21.52 0.40
N ARG A 44 -6.40 -22.33 0.49
CA ARG A 44 -7.17 -22.55 1.71
C ARG A 44 -6.29 -23.13 2.81
N LEU A 45 -5.56 -24.21 2.50
CA LEU A 45 -4.69 -24.89 3.47
C LEU A 45 -3.56 -23.97 3.95
N GLU A 46 -2.98 -23.15 3.08
CA GLU A 46 -1.94 -22.19 3.46
C GLU A 46 -2.49 -21.16 4.45
N ILE A 47 -3.66 -20.57 4.18
CA ILE A 47 -4.28 -19.58 5.07
C ILE A 47 -4.70 -20.23 6.39
N GLU A 48 -5.36 -21.39 6.36
CA GLU A 48 -5.84 -22.10 7.53
C GLU A 48 -4.71 -22.43 8.53
N ASN A 49 -3.56 -22.85 8.02
CA ASN A 49 -2.41 -23.22 8.85
C ASN A 49 -1.54 -22.04 9.28
N SER A 50 -1.69 -20.88 8.61
CA SER A 50 -0.88 -19.70 8.86
C SER A 50 -1.13 -19.03 10.21
N LEU A 51 -0.25 -18.10 10.57
CA LEU A 51 -0.45 -17.24 11.74
C LEU A 51 -1.61 -16.26 11.58
N LEU A 52 -2.15 -16.06 10.37
CA LEU A 52 -3.26 -15.14 10.12
C LEU A 52 -4.50 -15.56 10.92
N ILE A 53 -4.92 -16.82 10.83
CA ILE A 53 -6.12 -17.31 11.54
C ILE A 53 -5.89 -17.39 13.05
N LYS A 54 -4.65 -17.61 13.47
CA LYS A 54 -4.25 -17.68 14.88
C LYS A 54 -4.09 -16.30 15.52
N HIS A 55 -3.99 -15.24 14.72
CA HIS A 55 -3.74 -13.89 15.23
C HIS A 55 -4.97 -13.35 15.99
N PRO A 56 -4.80 -12.76 17.20
CA PRO A 56 -5.90 -12.36 18.07
C PRO A 56 -6.93 -11.40 17.45
N ARG A 57 -6.55 -10.65 16.41
CA ARG A 57 -7.46 -9.74 15.68
C ARG A 57 -8.07 -10.33 14.42
N PHE A 58 -7.38 -11.24 13.72
CA PHE A 58 -7.82 -11.78 12.43
C PHE A 58 -8.72 -13.01 12.62
N GLY A 59 -8.58 -13.71 13.75
CA GLY A 59 -9.50 -14.74 14.21
C GLY A 59 -10.61 -14.22 15.12
N SER A 60 -10.91 -12.92 15.11
CA SER A 60 -11.86 -12.30 16.03
C SER A 60 -12.89 -11.41 15.34
N LEU A 61 -14.09 -11.38 15.91
CA LEU A 61 -15.14 -10.43 15.58
C LEU A 61 -14.85 -9.09 16.25
N LEU A 62 -15.13 -8.00 15.53
CA LEU A 62 -15.20 -6.67 16.12
C LEU A 62 -16.61 -6.46 16.68
N LEU A 63 -16.72 -6.30 18.00
CA LEU A 63 -17.99 -6.10 18.69
C LEU A 63 -17.98 -4.78 19.46
N ARG A 64 -19.18 -4.28 19.77
CA ARG A 64 -19.40 -3.11 20.61
C ARG A 64 -20.27 -3.51 21.80
N ASP A 65 -19.86 -3.15 23.01
CA ASP A 65 -20.65 -3.43 24.21
C ASP A 65 -21.81 -2.43 24.40
N LYS A 66 -22.64 -2.66 25.41
CA LYS A 66 -23.76 -1.77 25.78
C LYS A 66 -23.34 -0.34 26.15
N ASN A 67 -22.07 -0.11 26.48
CA ASN A 67 -21.51 1.19 26.83
C ASN A 67 -20.86 1.87 25.60
N GLY A 68 -20.95 1.27 24.42
CA GLY A 68 -20.36 1.80 23.19
C GLY A 68 -18.87 1.50 23.02
N LYS A 69 -18.26 0.69 23.89
CA LYS A 69 -16.83 0.34 23.81
C LYS A 69 -16.62 -0.81 22.82
N GLU A 70 -15.74 -0.60 21.85
CA GLU A 70 -15.34 -1.66 20.91
C GLU A 70 -14.25 -2.57 21.46
N TYR A 71 -14.34 -3.85 21.12
CA TYR A 71 -13.40 -4.90 21.50
C TYR A 71 -13.40 -6.05 20.48
N TRP A 72 -12.34 -6.86 20.51
CA TRP A 72 -12.18 -8.05 19.69
C TRP A 72 -12.58 -9.29 20.50
N ARG A 73 -13.43 -10.13 19.91
CA ARG A 73 -13.84 -11.42 20.49
C ARG A 73 -13.49 -12.57 19.56
N LYS A 74 -12.74 -13.54 20.07
CA LYS A 74 -12.32 -14.72 19.30
C LYS A 74 -13.54 -15.50 18.77
N THR A 75 -13.44 -15.95 17.53
CA THR A 75 -14.46 -16.75 16.86
C THR A 75 -13.80 -17.85 16.04
N GLN A 76 -14.59 -18.82 15.59
CA GLN A 76 -14.15 -19.73 14.55
C GLN A 76 -14.24 -19.01 13.20
N VAL A 77 -13.12 -18.94 12.49
CA VAL A 77 -13.09 -18.35 11.15
C VAL A 77 -13.71 -19.33 10.16
N ASP A 78 -14.72 -18.87 9.44
CA ASP A 78 -15.34 -19.60 8.34
C ASP A 78 -14.78 -19.09 7.01
N LEU A 79 -13.77 -19.78 6.47
CA LEU A 79 -13.02 -19.36 5.29
C LEU A 79 -13.90 -19.16 4.05
N ASP A 80 -15.03 -19.86 3.92
CA ASP A 80 -15.93 -19.72 2.77
C ASP A 80 -16.55 -18.33 2.71
N ARG A 81 -16.70 -17.67 3.87
CA ARG A 81 -17.18 -16.29 3.95
C ARG A 81 -16.09 -15.27 3.66
N HIS A 82 -14.82 -15.66 3.66
CA HIS A 82 -13.68 -14.79 3.39
C HIS A 82 -13.11 -14.96 1.98
N PHE A 83 -13.35 -16.11 1.35
CA PHE A 83 -12.84 -16.47 0.03
C PHE A 83 -13.88 -16.10 -1.03
N ILE A 84 -13.64 -15.00 -1.73
CA ILE A 84 -14.50 -14.51 -2.80
C ILE A 84 -13.89 -14.98 -4.11
N VAL A 85 -14.43 -16.07 -4.66
CA VAL A 85 -13.89 -16.70 -5.87
C VAL A 85 -14.55 -16.12 -7.11
N LEU A 86 -13.73 -15.55 -8.00
CA LEU A 86 -14.13 -15.02 -9.29
C LEU A 86 -13.47 -15.89 -10.35
N ALA A 87 -14.21 -16.90 -10.81
CA ALA A 87 -13.72 -17.88 -11.77
C ALA A 87 -13.56 -17.27 -13.16
N ASP A 88 -14.55 -16.48 -13.56
CA ASP A 88 -14.59 -15.82 -14.86
C ASP A 88 -13.78 -14.53 -14.90
N ARG A 89 -13.54 -14.04 -16.12
CA ARG A 89 -12.89 -12.75 -16.37
C ARG A 89 -13.71 -11.62 -15.79
N VAL A 90 -13.08 -10.67 -15.08
CA VAL A 90 -13.77 -9.59 -14.35
C VAL A 90 -13.83 -8.25 -15.11
N GLY A 91 -13.50 -8.24 -16.40
CA GLY A 91 -13.53 -7.04 -17.23
C GLY A 91 -13.32 -7.32 -18.71
N GLU A 92 -13.59 -6.31 -19.53
CA GLU A 92 -13.48 -6.36 -20.98
C GLU A 92 -12.15 -5.76 -21.48
N GLY A 93 -11.74 -6.12 -22.69
CA GLY A 93 -10.50 -5.65 -23.31
C GLY A 93 -9.33 -6.63 -23.17
N ASP A 94 -8.20 -6.27 -23.81
CA ASP A 94 -7.04 -7.16 -23.98
C ASP A 94 -5.92 -6.91 -22.95
N ASP A 95 -5.94 -5.74 -22.27
CA ASP A 95 -4.94 -5.39 -21.27
C ASP A 95 -5.32 -5.97 -19.90
N GLU A 96 -4.71 -7.11 -19.57
CA GLU A 96 -4.87 -7.79 -18.27
C GLU A 96 -4.56 -6.89 -17.07
N GLU A 97 -3.59 -5.98 -17.20
CA GLU A 97 -3.21 -5.09 -16.11
C GLU A 97 -4.28 -4.02 -15.88
N GLU A 98 -4.87 -3.49 -16.96
CA GLU A 98 -5.97 -2.53 -16.88
C GLU A 98 -7.22 -3.15 -16.24
N ILE A 99 -7.57 -4.39 -16.61
CA ILE A 99 -8.72 -5.10 -16.04
C ILE A 99 -8.55 -5.31 -14.54
N VAL A 100 -7.39 -5.80 -14.10
CA VAL A 100 -7.13 -6.03 -12.68
C VAL A 100 -7.07 -4.71 -11.90
N ASN A 101 -6.51 -3.65 -12.48
CA ASN A 101 -6.50 -2.33 -11.85
C ASN A 101 -7.92 -1.75 -11.73
N GLN A 102 -8.79 -1.96 -12.73
CA GLN A 102 -10.19 -1.53 -12.66
C GLN A 102 -10.93 -2.28 -11.54
N TYR A 103 -10.71 -3.58 -11.41
CA TYR A 103 -11.26 -4.36 -10.29
C TYR A 103 -10.82 -3.80 -8.92
N MET A 104 -9.53 -3.45 -8.78
CA MET A 104 -9.01 -2.83 -7.55
C MET A 104 -9.61 -1.44 -7.29
N ALA A 105 -9.91 -0.67 -8.34
CA ALA A 105 -10.58 0.62 -8.22
C ALA A 105 -12.04 0.46 -7.77
N ASP A 106 -12.75 -0.52 -8.32
CA ASP A 106 -14.13 -0.84 -7.91
C ASP A 106 -14.17 -1.34 -6.46
N LEU A 107 -13.17 -2.14 -6.06
CA LEU A 107 -13.02 -2.60 -4.68
C LEU A 107 -12.79 -1.42 -3.72
N ALA A 108 -12.10 -0.37 -4.16
CA ALA A 108 -11.83 0.81 -3.34
C ALA A 108 -13.11 1.57 -2.97
N VAL A 109 -14.10 1.61 -3.86
CA VAL A 109 -15.40 2.28 -3.61
C VAL A 109 -16.51 1.33 -3.19
N SER A 110 -16.19 0.04 -3.02
CA SER A 110 -17.16 -1.01 -2.67
C SER A 110 -17.66 -0.90 -1.24
N SER A 111 -18.76 -1.59 -0.95
CA SER A 111 -19.35 -1.64 0.39
C SER A 111 -18.33 -2.06 1.46
N PRO A 112 -18.50 -1.57 2.71
CA PRO A 112 -17.63 -1.96 3.81
C PRO A 112 -17.72 -3.45 4.15
N LEU A 113 -16.65 -3.94 4.76
CA LEU A 113 -16.56 -5.32 5.25
C LEU A 113 -17.63 -5.59 6.30
N SER A 114 -18.28 -6.76 6.20
CA SER A 114 -19.31 -7.14 7.18
C SER A 114 -18.70 -7.38 8.56
N THR A 115 -19.28 -6.75 9.58
CA THR A 115 -18.82 -6.87 10.99
C THR A 115 -19.25 -8.18 11.67
N ASN A 116 -20.02 -9.03 10.98
CA ASN A 116 -20.46 -10.35 11.46
C ASN A 116 -19.45 -11.48 11.17
N LYS A 117 -18.26 -11.11 10.68
CA LYS A 117 -17.08 -11.95 10.47
C LYS A 117 -15.83 -11.11 10.77
N PRO A 118 -14.65 -11.73 10.95
CA PRO A 118 -13.40 -10.98 11.02
C PRO A 118 -13.21 -10.05 9.81
N LEU A 119 -12.57 -8.90 10.03
CA LEU A 119 -12.59 -7.80 9.07
C LEU A 119 -11.54 -7.90 7.96
N TRP A 120 -11.57 -9.00 7.21
CA TRP A 120 -10.69 -9.21 6.06
C TRP A 120 -11.33 -10.11 5.01
N GLU A 121 -10.91 -10.00 3.76
CA GLU A 121 -11.38 -10.79 2.61
C GLU A 121 -10.22 -11.13 1.67
N CYS A 122 -10.33 -12.25 0.96
CA CYS A 122 -9.42 -12.67 -0.11
C CYS A 122 -10.24 -12.93 -1.37
N HIS A 123 -10.02 -12.11 -2.39
CA HIS A 123 -10.68 -12.20 -3.68
C HIS A 123 -9.75 -12.93 -4.65
N PHE A 124 -10.17 -14.10 -5.12
CA PHE A 124 -9.40 -14.95 -6.03
C PHE A 124 -9.86 -14.73 -7.47
N LEU A 125 -9.10 -13.96 -8.24
CA LEU A 125 -9.36 -13.68 -9.66
C LEU A 125 -8.67 -14.75 -10.50
N LEU A 126 -9.34 -15.89 -10.70
CA LEU A 126 -8.72 -17.10 -11.23
C LEU A 126 -8.20 -16.91 -12.67
N ALA A 127 -9.02 -16.30 -13.54
CA ALA A 127 -8.64 -16.00 -14.93
C ALA A 127 -7.41 -15.09 -15.04
N HIS A 128 -7.18 -14.24 -14.05
CA HIS A 128 -6.11 -13.24 -14.02
C HIS A 128 -4.89 -13.68 -13.19
N LYS A 129 -4.94 -14.86 -12.55
CA LYS A 129 -3.90 -15.38 -11.64
C LYS A 129 -3.55 -14.37 -10.54
N CYS A 130 -4.56 -13.68 -10.02
CA CYS A 130 -4.39 -12.63 -9.02
C CYS A 130 -5.19 -12.93 -7.76
N VAL A 131 -4.65 -12.54 -6.61
CA VAL A 131 -5.35 -12.53 -5.32
C VAL A 131 -5.36 -11.10 -4.78
N ALA A 132 -6.54 -10.53 -4.60
CA ALA A 132 -6.71 -9.25 -3.92
C ALA A 132 -7.13 -9.50 -2.47
N MET A 133 -6.27 -9.12 -1.52
CA MET A 133 -6.54 -9.22 -0.09
C MET A 133 -6.95 -7.85 0.44
N ARG A 134 -8.10 -7.79 1.12
CA ARG A 134 -8.68 -6.57 1.68
C ARG A 134 -8.72 -6.67 3.19
N PHE A 135 -8.20 -5.66 3.88
CA PHE A 135 -8.12 -5.62 5.35
C PHE A 135 -8.69 -4.31 5.88
N HIS A 136 -9.55 -4.38 6.89
CA HIS A 136 -9.93 -3.16 7.60
C HIS A 136 -8.73 -2.61 8.38
N HIS A 137 -8.46 -1.30 8.28
CA HIS A 137 -7.24 -0.68 8.81
C HIS A 137 -7.16 -0.71 10.36
N ALA A 138 -8.29 -0.96 11.04
CA ALA A 138 -8.32 -1.26 12.48
C ALA A 138 -7.54 -2.53 12.89
N LEU A 139 -7.31 -3.47 11.97
CA LEU A 139 -6.55 -4.69 12.24
C LEU A 139 -5.07 -4.39 12.50
N GLY A 140 -4.48 -3.51 11.69
CA GLY A 140 -3.08 -3.11 11.77
C GLY A 140 -2.68 -2.21 10.61
N ASP A 141 -1.47 -1.65 10.71
CA ASP A 141 -0.90 -0.80 9.66
C ASP A 141 -0.21 -1.62 8.56
N GLY A 142 0.17 -0.95 7.46
CA GLY A 142 0.82 -1.61 6.32
C GLY A 142 2.05 -2.45 6.70
N ILE A 143 2.86 -2.01 7.67
CA ILE A 143 4.01 -2.78 8.17
C ILE A 143 3.57 -4.00 8.99
N SER A 144 2.57 -3.87 9.87
CA SER A 144 2.02 -5.02 10.60
C SER A 144 1.41 -6.03 9.63
N LEU A 145 0.62 -5.57 8.65
CA LEU A 145 -0.02 -6.42 7.65
C LEU A 145 1.03 -7.15 6.82
N ALA A 146 2.02 -6.44 6.27
CA ALA A 146 3.09 -7.06 5.51
C ALA A 146 3.93 -8.03 6.37
N SER A 147 4.17 -7.71 7.65
CA SER A 147 4.88 -8.59 8.58
C SER A 147 4.08 -9.86 8.91
N LEU A 148 2.75 -9.78 9.04
CA LEU A 148 1.88 -10.96 9.19
C LEU A 148 1.85 -11.79 7.91
N LEU A 149 1.79 -11.14 6.76
CA LEU A 149 1.80 -11.82 5.47
C LEU A 149 3.13 -12.52 5.19
N SER A 150 4.22 -12.15 5.87
CA SER A 150 5.46 -12.95 5.86
C SER A 150 5.30 -14.37 6.41
N ALA A 151 4.28 -14.61 7.23
CA ALA A 151 3.93 -15.94 7.74
C ALA A 151 2.93 -16.70 6.85
N VAL A 152 2.36 -16.03 5.85
CA VAL A 152 1.47 -16.61 4.83
C VAL A 152 2.24 -16.86 3.53
N PHE A 153 3.16 -15.97 3.19
CA PHE A 153 4.03 -16.09 2.04
C PHE A 153 5.34 -16.73 2.42
N ARG A 154 5.77 -17.76 1.69
CA ARG A 154 7.04 -18.46 1.95
C ARG A 154 8.12 -17.97 1.01
N LYS A 155 9.34 -17.80 1.52
CA LYS A 155 10.51 -17.49 0.67
C LYS A 155 10.75 -18.64 -0.30
N LEU A 156 10.99 -18.33 -1.57
CA LEU A 156 11.26 -19.35 -2.59
C LEU A 156 12.55 -20.15 -2.34
N ASN A 157 13.49 -19.58 -1.59
CA ASN A 157 14.79 -20.19 -1.32
C ASN A 157 14.83 -21.02 -0.02
N ASP A 158 13.76 -21.03 0.78
CA ASP A 158 13.68 -21.82 2.04
C ASP A 158 13.13 -23.24 1.80
N GLN A 159 13.29 -23.79 0.60
CA GLN A 159 12.94 -25.18 0.34
C GLN A 159 14.01 -26.12 0.92
N SER A 160 13.66 -26.85 1.98
CA SER A 160 14.17 -28.21 2.14
C SER A 160 13.84 -29.02 0.87
N PRO A 161 14.72 -29.95 0.45
CA PRO A 161 14.74 -30.44 -0.92
C PRO A 161 13.49 -31.27 -1.20
N THR A 162 12.57 -30.71 -1.99
CA THR A 162 11.56 -31.53 -2.66
C THR A 162 12.01 -31.67 -4.11
N THR A 163 12.46 -32.89 -4.43
CA THR A 163 12.93 -33.32 -5.74
C THR A 163 11.91 -33.00 -6.82
N VAL A 164 12.20 -32.00 -7.66
CA VAL A 164 11.59 -31.89 -8.99
C VAL A 164 12.70 -31.59 -9.99
N MET A 165 12.89 -32.53 -10.92
CA MET A 165 13.89 -32.46 -11.98
C MET A 165 13.69 -31.22 -12.87
N PRO A 166 14.76 -30.67 -13.47
CA PRO A 166 14.65 -29.53 -14.36
C PRO A 166 14.05 -29.97 -15.71
N SER A 167 12.82 -29.54 -15.99
CA SER A 167 12.32 -29.50 -17.37
C SER A 167 12.75 -28.19 -18.03
N THR A 168 13.26 -28.33 -19.25
CA THR A 168 13.88 -27.33 -20.09
C THR A 168 12.96 -26.11 -20.29
N SER A 169 13.38 -24.96 -19.75
CA SER A 169 12.74 -23.68 -20.02
C SER A 169 13.12 -23.21 -21.43
N SER A 170 12.11 -23.15 -22.30
CA SER A 170 12.20 -22.42 -23.56
C SER A 170 12.37 -20.92 -23.25
N LEU A 171 13.36 -20.32 -23.90
CA LEU A 171 13.67 -18.90 -23.82
C LEU A 171 12.50 -18.08 -24.39
N SER A 172 11.62 -17.58 -23.51
CA SER A 172 10.70 -16.51 -23.89
C SER A 172 11.42 -15.15 -23.77
N LYS A 173 11.24 -14.34 -24.81
CA LYS A 173 11.94 -13.05 -25.04
C LYS A 173 11.86 -12.13 -23.82
N LYS A 174 13.02 -11.64 -23.36
CA LYS A 174 13.15 -10.61 -22.32
C LYS A 174 12.41 -9.33 -22.73
N SER A 175 11.22 -9.10 -22.21
CA SER A 175 10.80 -7.72 -21.94
C SER A 175 11.59 -7.26 -20.72
N GLN A 176 12.46 -6.27 -20.88
CA GLN A 176 13.10 -5.60 -19.75
C GLN A 176 12.02 -5.12 -18.78
N ASP A 177 12.10 -5.61 -17.56
CA ASP A 177 11.11 -5.42 -16.49
C ASP A 177 11.15 -3.96 -16.01
N LYS A 178 10.29 -3.11 -16.59
CA LYS A 178 10.26 -1.65 -16.37
C LYS A 178 10.28 -1.25 -14.89
N SER A 179 9.68 -2.03 -13.98
CA SER A 179 9.65 -1.74 -12.54
C SER A 179 10.99 -1.94 -11.82
N LYS A 180 11.85 -2.87 -12.27
CA LYS A 180 13.23 -2.98 -11.78
C LYS A 180 14.08 -1.80 -12.24
N ALA A 181 13.85 -1.32 -13.46
CA ALA A 181 14.47 -0.10 -13.95
C ALA A 181 14.06 1.10 -13.09
N TRP A 182 12.80 1.18 -12.67
CA TRP A 182 12.27 2.28 -11.86
C TRP A 182 13.00 2.44 -10.52
N MET A 183 13.19 1.36 -9.74
CA MET A 183 13.96 1.41 -8.49
C MET A 183 15.41 1.83 -8.68
N PHE A 184 16.06 1.32 -9.73
CA PHE A 184 17.42 1.71 -10.07
C PHE A 184 17.50 3.22 -10.37
N VAL A 185 16.55 3.73 -11.16
CA VAL A 185 16.49 5.15 -11.51
C VAL A 185 16.29 6.04 -10.27
N MET A 186 15.41 5.65 -9.35
CA MET A 186 15.24 6.38 -8.08
C MET A 186 16.54 6.43 -7.27
N VAL A 187 17.31 5.34 -7.23
CA VAL A 187 18.61 5.30 -6.54
C VAL A 187 19.65 6.20 -7.22
N VAL A 188 19.66 6.27 -8.55
CA VAL A 188 20.53 7.20 -9.30
C VAL A 188 20.20 8.64 -8.95
N VAL A 189 18.92 9.02 -9.00
CA VAL A 189 18.45 10.37 -8.64
C VAL A 189 18.79 10.71 -7.19
N LYS A 190 18.51 9.80 -6.26
CA LYS A 190 18.86 9.94 -4.84
C LYS A 190 20.35 10.28 -4.65
N LYS A 191 21.25 9.61 -5.37
CA LYS A 191 22.70 9.81 -5.23
C LYS A 191 23.20 11.16 -5.77
N SER A 192 22.39 11.89 -6.53
CA SER A 192 22.78 13.18 -7.11
C SER A 192 22.69 14.36 -6.14
N VAL A 193 22.02 14.18 -5.00
CA VAL A 193 21.89 15.19 -3.94
C VAL A 193 22.31 14.56 -2.63
N THR A 194 23.30 15.15 -1.97
CA THR A 194 23.79 14.68 -0.66
C THR A 194 22.65 14.61 0.35
N ASP A 195 22.65 13.56 1.18
CA ASP A 195 21.65 13.29 2.23
C ASP A 195 20.22 12.99 1.77
N ALA A 196 19.94 13.01 0.46
CA ALA A 196 18.63 12.66 -0.06
C ALA A 196 18.27 11.17 0.19
N THR A 197 16.99 10.92 0.43
CA THR A 197 16.40 9.59 0.63
C THR A 197 15.42 9.26 -0.49
N ILE A 198 15.01 7.99 -0.59
CA ILE A 198 14.01 7.54 -1.57
C ILE A 198 12.66 8.25 -1.38
N ASN A 199 12.30 8.59 -0.13
CA ASN A 199 11.07 9.34 0.14
C ASN A 199 11.14 10.78 -0.39
N ASP A 200 12.33 11.40 -0.39
CA ASP A 200 12.52 12.74 -0.95
C ASP A 200 12.40 12.70 -2.48
N VAL A 201 12.99 11.69 -3.12
CA VAL A 201 12.81 11.44 -4.56
C VAL A 201 11.34 11.19 -4.89
N PHE A 202 10.64 10.36 -4.10
CA PHE A 202 9.23 10.08 -4.32
C PHE A 202 8.37 11.34 -4.21
N PHE A 203 8.57 12.18 -3.19
CA PHE A 203 7.85 13.43 -3.03
C PHE A 203 8.18 14.45 -4.14
N ALA A 204 9.42 14.47 -4.63
CA ALA A 204 9.84 15.28 -5.76
C ALA A 204 9.14 14.86 -7.06
N ILE A 205 8.99 13.56 -7.31
CA ILE A 205 8.25 13.03 -8.46
C ILE A 205 6.79 13.52 -8.43
N LEU A 206 6.14 13.46 -7.27
CA LEU A 206 4.78 13.98 -7.13
C LEU A 206 4.71 15.48 -7.41
N SER A 207 5.63 16.26 -6.84
CA SER A 207 5.67 17.71 -7.04
C SER A 207 5.85 18.07 -8.51
N SER A 208 6.83 17.47 -9.18
CA SER A 208 7.11 17.72 -10.59
C SER A 208 5.97 17.22 -11.49
N GLY A 209 5.47 16.00 -11.27
CA GLY A 209 4.47 15.41 -12.15
C GLY A 209 3.09 16.04 -12.00
N LEU A 210 2.68 16.44 -10.79
CA LEU A 210 1.45 17.23 -10.61
C LEU A 210 1.55 18.59 -11.29
N SER A 211 2.71 19.25 -11.21
CA SER A 211 2.95 20.49 -11.95
C SER A 211 2.83 20.29 -13.46
N ARG A 212 3.43 19.22 -14.02
CA ARG A 212 3.31 18.87 -15.45
C ARG A 212 1.86 18.61 -15.85
N TYR A 213 1.12 17.86 -15.03
CA TYR A 213 -0.28 17.54 -15.28
C TYR A 213 -1.17 18.79 -15.28
N LEU A 214 -1.05 19.65 -14.26
CA LEU A 214 -1.82 20.90 -14.16
C LEU A 214 -1.52 21.85 -15.34
N HIS A 215 -0.25 21.93 -15.74
CA HIS A 215 0.16 22.71 -16.92
C HIS A 215 -0.47 22.17 -18.21
N HIS A 216 -0.46 20.85 -18.43
CA HIS A 216 -1.07 20.23 -19.60
C HIS A 216 -2.58 20.48 -19.67
N ARG A 217 -3.28 20.41 -18.53
CA ARG A 217 -4.71 20.70 -18.42
C ARG A 217 -5.05 22.18 -18.62
N SER A 218 -4.05 23.04 -18.87
CA SER A 218 -4.19 24.49 -19.07
C SER A 218 -4.93 25.17 -17.92
N ILE A 219 -4.78 24.65 -16.71
CA ILE A 219 -5.36 25.25 -15.51
C ILE A 219 -4.46 26.42 -15.14
N SER A 220 -5.00 27.65 -15.23
CA SER A 220 -4.29 28.85 -14.80
C SER A 220 -4.16 28.85 -13.27
N VAL A 221 -3.07 28.27 -12.78
CA VAL A 221 -2.73 28.23 -11.36
C VAL A 221 -1.83 29.41 -11.01
N GLN A 222 -2.14 30.11 -9.92
CA GLN A 222 -1.28 31.18 -9.41
C GLN A 222 0.06 30.60 -8.93
N ASP A 223 1.14 31.34 -9.19
CA ASP A 223 2.48 30.98 -8.71
C ASP A 223 2.50 30.84 -7.18
N GLY A 224 3.12 29.77 -6.72
CA GLY A 224 3.18 29.47 -5.29
C GLY A 224 1.88 28.92 -4.72
N LEU A 225 0.89 28.53 -5.57
CA LEU A 225 -0.27 27.79 -5.10
C LEU A 225 0.21 26.58 -4.27
N GLN A 226 -0.22 26.55 -3.02
CA GLN A 226 0.07 25.46 -2.10
C GLN A 226 -1.05 24.42 -2.18
N LEU A 227 -0.72 23.25 -2.72
CA LEU A 227 -1.50 22.04 -2.53
C LEU A 227 -1.09 21.42 -1.19
N THR A 228 -2.04 21.15 -0.32
CA THR A 228 -1.76 20.49 0.96
C THR A 228 -2.05 19.02 0.83
N GLY A 229 -1.02 18.19 0.96
CA GLY A 229 -1.16 16.74 1.00
C GLY A 229 -0.92 16.15 2.38
N ILE A 230 -1.09 14.85 2.46
CA ILE A 230 -0.84 14.05 3.65
C ILE A 230 0.21 12.96 3.35
N GLY A 231 1.24 12.86 4.20
CA GLY A 231 2.25 11.81 4.15
C GLY A 231 2.14 10.88 5.34
N MET A 232 2.04 9.59 5.10
CA MET A 232 2.05 8.59 6.17
C MET A 232 3.48 8.13 6.48
N VAL A 233 3.83 8.05 7.76
CA VAL A 233 5.14 7.59 8.23
C VAL A 233 5.00 6.47 9.25
N ASN A 234 5.94 5.53 9.21
CA ASN A 234 6.04 4.49 10.24
C ASN A 234 6.64 5.11 11.51
N LEU A 235 5.94 5.00 12.64
CA LEU A 235 6.39 5.49 13.95
C LEU A 235 7.25 4.47 14.71
N ARG A 236 7.45 3.27 14.16
CA ARG A 236 8.35 2.29 14.76
C ARG A 236 9.80 2.78 14.71
N GLN A 237 10.55 2.45 15.75
CA GLN A 237 11.97 2.79 15.84
C GLN A 237 12.80 2.05 14.78
N GLU A 238 12.46 0.79 14.52
CA GLU A 238 13.12 -0.01 13.48
C GLU A 238 12.32 0.07 12.16
N PRO A 239 12.96 0.52 11.07
CA PRO A 239 12.32 0.58 9.76
C PRO A 239 12.22 -0.80 9.12
N GLY A 240 11.24 -0.98 8.23
CA GLY A 240 11.09 -2.19 7.42
C GLY A 240 10.24 -3.29 8.08
N LEU A 241 10.17 -4.44 7.40
CA LEU A 241 9.43 -5.61 7.85
C LEU A 241 10.01 -6.16 9.15
N GLN A 242 9.12 -6.58 10.03
CA GLN A 242 9.46 -7.06 11.36
C GLN A 242 9.12 -8.55 11.47
N GLU A 243 9.87 -9.28 12.29
CA GLU A 243 9.52 -10.67 12.58
C GLU A 243 8.28 -10.70 13.50
N ILE A 244 7.22 -11.35 13.05
CA ILE A 244 5.94 -11.33 13.77
C ILE A 244 6.05 -11.84 15.21
N SER A 245 6.90 -12.85 15.47
CA SER A 245 7.13 -13.39 16.81
C SER A 245 7.62 -12.29 17.79
N ASN A 246 8.45 -11.36 17.30
CA ASN A 246 8.98 -10.23 18.08
C ASN A 246 7.95 -9.10 18.21
N MET A 247 7.06 -8.92 17.22
CA MET A 247 5.98 -7.94 17.29
C MET A 247 4.92 -8.28 18.34
N MET A 248 4.72 -9.58 18.60
CA MET A 248 3.73 -10.07 19.56
C MET A 248 4.23 -10.07 21.01
N LYS A 249 5.53 -9.85 21.26
CA LYS A 249 6.09 -9.79 22.62
C LYS A 249 5.63 -8.52 23.36
N SER A 250 5.26 -8.68 24.63
CA SER A 250 5.03 -7.56 25.55
C SER A 250 6.28 -6.67 25.63
N PHE A 251 6.09 -5.34 25.61
CA PHE A 251 7.15 -4.33 25.67
C PHE A 251 8.15 -4.31 24.49
N SER A 252 7.82 -4.96 23.37
CA SER A 252 8.61 -4.84 22.14
C SER A 252 8.61 -3.41 21.58
N ARG A 253 9.77 -2.95 21.10
CA ARG A 253 9.93 -1.65 20.41
C ARG A 253 9.25 -1.61 19.03
N SER A 254 8.90 -2.79 18.49
CA SER A 254 8.24 -2.97 17.19
C SER A 254 6.89 -3.68 17.34
N ARG A 255 6.11 -3.29 18.37
CA ARG A 255 4.85 -3.97 18.73
C ARG A 255 3.87 -4.06 17.55
N TRP A 256 3.07 -5.12 17.54
CA TRP A 256 1.93 -5.29 16.63
C TRP A 256 0.91 -4.14 16.75
N GLY A 257 0.34 -3.76 15.60
CA GLY A 257 -0.81 -2.85 15.50
C GLY A 257 -0.48 -1.55 14.80
N ASN A 258 -1.42 -0.59 14.86
CA ASN A 258 -1.29 0.70 14.17
C ASN A 258 -0.25 1.61 14.83
N HIS A 259 0.90 1.80 14.15
CA HIS A 259 1.97 2.73 14.50
C HIS A 259 2.29 3.61 13.29
N ILE A 260 1.26 4.31 12.80
CA ILE A 260 1.37 5.28 11.70
C ILE A 260 1.27 6.69 12.28
N GLY A 261 2.15 7.56 11.81
CA GLY A 261 2.10 9.00 11.99
C GLY A 261 1.73 9.67 10.67
N VAL A 262 1.33 10.92 10.77
CA VAL A 262 0.86 11.72 9.65
C VAL A 262 1.62 13.03 9.61
N HIS A 263 2.07 13.42 8.42
CA HIS A 263 2.62 14.74 8.15
C HIS A 263 1.75 15.48 7.14
N LEU A 264 1.53 16.77 7.37
CA LEU A 264 1.06 17.64 6.31
C LEU A 264 2.22 17.97 5.37
N LEU A 265 2.00 17.77 4.08
CA LEU A 265 2.99 17.97 3.02
C LEU A 265 2.55 19.13 2.13
N PRO A 266 3.14 20.33 2.31
CA PRO A 266 2.90 21.42 1.38
C PRO A 266 3.64 21.13 0.07
N LEU A 267 2.90 21.16 -1.04
CA LEU A 267 3.44 21.08 -2.39
C LEU A 267 3.14 22.40 -3.07
N TYR A 268 4.19 23.11 -3.46
CA TYR A 268 4.07 24.41 -4.11
C TYR A 268 4.16 24.23 -5.61
N TYR A 269 3.17 24.72 -6.35
CA TYR A 269 3.21 24.80 -7.80
C TYR A 269 4.27 25.84 -8.21
N PRO A 270 5.37 25.46 -8.88
CA PRO A 270 6.43 26.38 -9.23
C PRO A 270 6.40 26.75 -10.72
N MET A 271 6.63 28.03 -11.00
CA MET A 271 7.17 28.50 -12.28
C MET A 271 8.67 28.74 -12.15
N GLY A 272 9.44 28.49 -13.21
CA GLY A 272 10.88 28.78 -13.24
C GLY A 272 11.76 27.78 -12.48
N VAL A 273 11.52 26.48 -12.69
CA VAL A 273 12.46 25.45 -12.24
C VAL A 273 13.67 25.43 -13.17
N ALA A 274 14.84 25.82 -12.66
CA ALA A 274 16.08 25.86 -13.43
C ALA A 274 16.64 24.45 -13.71
N SER A 275 16.42 23.52 -12.78
CA SER A 275 16.82 22.12 -12.91
C SER A 275 15.75 21.17 -12.36
N PRO A 276 15.49 20.02 -13.01
CA PRO A 276 14.63 18.98 -12.45
C PRO A 276 15.00 18.56 -11.01
N LEU A 277 16.29 18.67 -10.64
CA LEU A 277 16.78 18.36 -9.29
C LEU A 277 16.39 19.40 -8.22
N ASP A 278 15.89 20.58 -8.62
CA ASP A 278 15.38 21.58 -7.66
C ASP A 278 14.10 21.08 -6.97
N TYR A 279 13.30 20.24 -7.65
CA TYR A 279 12.20 19.54 -6.99
C TYR A 279 12.71 18.60 -5.89
N LEU A 280 13.82 17.89 -6.12
CA LEU A 280 14.42 17.00 -5.13
C LEU A 280 14.97 17.78 -3.93
N ARG A 281 15.69 18.87 -4.16
CA ARG A 281 16.21 19.73 -3.08
C ARG A 281 15.07 20.30 -2.22
N ARG A 282 14.02 20.83 -2.85
CA ARG A 282 12.83 21.34 -2.15
C ARG A 282 12.11 20.24 -1.36
N ALA A 283 11.95 19.05 -1.96
CA ALA A 283 11.32 17.92 -1.29
C ALA A 283 12.11 17.51 -0.03
N MET A 284 13.43 17.42 -0.13
CA MET A 284 14.32 17.12 0.98
C MET A 284 14.23 18.17 2.10
N ASP A 285 14.22 19.46 1.77
CA ASP A 285 14.08 20.55 2.74
C ASP A 285 12.74 20.47 3.48
N ILE A 286 11.64 20.25 2.75
CA ILE A 286 10.29 20.12 3.31
C ILE A 286 10.22 18.92 4.25
N LEU A 287 10.66 17.74 3.80
CA LEU A 287 10.57 16.51 4.58
C LEU A 287 11.51 16.51 5.79
N THR A 288 12.69 17.10 5.68
CA THR A 288 13.61 17.27 6.81
C THR A 288 13.00 18.17 7.88
N LYS A 289 12.44 19.33 7.50
CA LYS A 289 11.73 20.22 8.43
C LYS A 289 10.52 19.53 9.07
N LYS A 290 9.76 18.74 8.31
CA LYS A 290 8.59 18.00 8.81
C LYS A 290 8.96 16.86 9.76
N LYS A 291 10.06 16.14 9.52
CA LYS A 291 10.60 15.14 10.45
C LYS A 291 11.01 15.74 11.79
N LEU A 292 11.58 16.95 11.78
CA LEU A 292 11.99 17.68 12.98
C LEU A 292 10.82 18.38 13.70
N SER A 293 9.66 18.49 13.04
CA SER A 293 8.48 19.15 13.60
C SER A 293 7.68 18.23 14.54
N ILE A 294 7.05 18.83 15.55
CA ILE A 294 6.19 18.14 16.53
C ILE A 294 4.92 17.54 15.86
N GLU A 295 4.59 17.93 14.62
CA GLU A 295 3.46 17.35 13.86
C GLU A 295 3.56 15.83 13.73
N ALA A 296 4.79 15.29 13.62
CA ALA A 296 5.03 13.84 13.57
C ALA A 296 4.48 13.08 14.79
N ILE A 297 4.30 13.79 15.91
CA ILE A 297 3.94 13.25 17.23
C ILE A 297 2.47 13.55 17.57
N ALA A 298 1.72 14.23 16.70
CA ALA A 298 0.30 14.48 16.90
C ALA A 298 -0.51 13.17 16.81
N ARG A 299 -0.48 12.39 17.90
CA ARG A 299 -1.23 11.14 18.13
C ARG A 299 -2.75 11.31 18.01
N HIS A 300 -3.23 12.55 17.98
CA HIS A 300 -4.62 12.90 17.77
C HIS A 300 -4.77 13.52 16.39
N LEU A 301 -5.10 12.65 15.44
CA LEU A 301 -5.47 13.02 14.09
C LEU A 301 -6.76 13.86 14.16
N CYS A 302 -6.69 15.16 13.90
CA CYS A 302 -7.91 15.96 13.78
C CYS A 302 -8.56 15.67 12.44
N TYR A 303 -9.84 15.28 12.45
CA TYR A 303 -10.72 15.18 11.28
C TYR A 303 -10.53 16.28 10.24
N LYS A 304 -10.49 17.54 10.71
CA LYS A 304 -10.28 18.71 9.84
C LYS A 304 -8.95 18.70 9.06
N LEU A 305 -7.91 18.03 9.55
CA LEU A 305 -6.60 17.98 8.88
C LEU A 305 -6.60 17.01 7.71
N ILE A 306 -7.32 15.90 7.81
CA ILE A 306 -7.34 14.86 6.78
C ILE A 306 -8.32 15.20 5.65
N CYS A 307 -9.50 15.72 5.99
CA CYS A 307 -10.53 15.95 5.00
C CYS A 307 -10.30 17.19 4.11
N ASN A 308 -9.26 17.98 4.39
CA ASN A 308 -8.89 19.18 3.63
C ASN A 308 -7.55 19.03 2.89
N THR A 309 -7.21 17.81 2.46
CA THR A 309 -5.97 17.54 1.71
C THR A 309 -6.25 17.17 0.27
N THR A 310 -5.45 17.66 -0.67
CA THR A 310 -5.58 17.39 -2.10
C THR A 310 -5.08 15.99 -2.47
N PHE A 311 -4.02 15.52 -1.83
CA PHE A 311 -3.38 14.24 -2.14
C PHE A 311 -2.87 13.52 -0.89
N GLY A 312 -2.78 12.19 -0.96
CA GLY A 312 -2.16 11.34 0.05
C GLY A 312 -1.00 10.55 -0.51
N ILE A 313 0.10 10.42 0.24
CA ILE A 313 1.22 9.55 -0.09
C ILE A 313 1.59 8.61 1.04
N SER A 314 1.97 7.39 0.65
CA SER A 314 2.60 6.44 1.56
C SER A 314 3.66 5.62 0.82
N ASN A 315 4.70 5.24 1.54
CA ASN A 315 5.72 4.31 1.03
C ASN A 315 5.93 3.18 2.05
N VAL A 316 5.66 1.95 1.62
CA VAL A 316 5.85 0.75 2.43
C VAL A 316 6.97 -0.08 1.82
N VAL A 317 8.05 -0.25 2.57
CA VAL A 317 9.10 -1.20 2.20
C VAL A 317 8.53 -2.61 2.35
N GLY A 318 8.37 -3.33 1.24
CA GLY A 318 7.83 -4.68 1.24
C GLY A 318 8.93 -5.75 1.24
N PHE A 319 8.59 -6.94 0.73
CA PHE A 319 9.47 -8.11 0.79
C PHE A 319 10.69 -7.96 -0.14
N GLN A 320 11.88 -8.16 0.42
CA GLN A 320 13.13 -8.09 -0.34
C GLN A 320 13.41 -9.38 -1.12
N ASP A 321 12.98 -10.52 -0.56
CA ASP A 321 13.13 -11.83 -1.18
C ASP A 321 11.96 -12.14 -2.10
N LYS A 322 12.17 -13.06 -3.05
CA LYS A 322 11.06 -13.63 -3.81
C LYS A 322 10.24 -14.55 -2.91
N MET A 323 8.95 -14.34 -2.94
CA MET A 323 7.99 -15.05 -2.11
C MET A 323 7.09 -15.95 -2.96
N SER A 324 6.40 -16.88 -2.31
CA SER A 324 5.36 -17.72 -2.88
C SER A 324 4.15 -17.76 -1.98
N PHE A 325 2.97 -17.89 -2.58
CA PHE A 325 1.71 -18.11 -1.87
C PHE A 325 1.18 -19.48 -2.27
N ALA A 326 0.95 -20.37 -1.29
CA ALA A 326 0.50 -21.74 -1.53
C ALA A 326 1.34 -22.50 -2.58
N GLY A 327 2.67 -22.36 -2.53
CA GLY A 327 3.61 -22.96 -3.48
C GLY A 327 3.66 -22.31 -4.87
N ASN A 328 2.87 -21.26 -5.12
CA ASN A 328 2.86 -20.51 -6.36
C ASN A 328 3.75 -19.26 -6.24
N PRO A 329 4.80 -19.09 -7.05
CA PRO A 329 5.66 -17.91 -7.01
C PRO A 329 4.88 -16.61 -7.23
N ILE A 330 5.18 -15.61 -6.40
CA ILE A 330 4.60 -14.27 -6.51
C ILE A 330 5.41 -13.46 -7.54
N LYS A 331 4.74 -13.02 -8.61
CA LYS A 331 5.28 -12.23 -9.71
C LYS A 331 5.42 -10.75 -9.34
N TYR A 332 4.40 -10.18 -8.70
CA TYR A 332 4.37 -8.79 -8.26
C TYR A 332 3.42 -8.61 -7.07
N MET A 333 3.62 -7.50 -6.34
CA MET A 333 2.74 -7.06 -5.26
C MET A 333 2.45 -5.58 -5.43
N ARG A 334 1.18 -5.20 -5.29
CA ARG A 334 0.71 -3.82 -5.38
C ARG A 334 -0.19 -3.51 -4.21
N THR A 335 -0.06 -2.32 -3.63
CA THR A 335 -0.90 -1.92 -2.50
C THR A 335 -1.58 -0.61 -2.79
N ASN A 336 -2.78 -0.45 -2.25
CA ASN A 336 -3.42 0.84 -2.13
C ASN A 336 -4.19 0.89 -0.80
N THR A 337 -4.57 2.10 -0.39
CA THR A 337 -5.63 2.27 0.60
C THR A 337 -6.90 2.71 -0.09
N SER A 338 -8.02 2.41 0.55
CA SER A 338 -9.34 2.85 0.15
C SER A 338 -10.13 3.23 1.38
N ALA A 339 -11.15 4.05 1.24
CA ALA A 339 -12.02 4.43 2.34
C ALA A 339 -13.49 4.31 1.94
N LEU A 340 -14.40 4.61 2.86
CA LEU A 340 -15.80 4.79 2.46
C LEU A 340 -15.91 5.96 1.47
N PRO A 341 -16.86 5.91 0.50
CA PRO A 341 -17.00 6.96 -0.51
C PRO A 341 -17.09 8.39 0.03
N GLN A 342 -17.69 8.57 1.22
CA GLN A 342 -17.80 9.87 1.89
C GLN A 342 -16.45 10.42 2.38
N VAL A 343 -15.50 9.54 2.69
CA VAL A 343 -14.13 9.86 3.12
C VAL A 343 -13.19 9.97 1.93
N ASP A 344 -13.34 9.08 0.94
CA ASP A 344 -12.54 9.09 -0.29
C ASP A 344 -12.85 10.34 -1.15
N ALA A 345 -14.07 10.89 -1.07
CA ALA A 345 -14.39 12.18 -1.67
C ALA A 345 -13.51 13.34 -1.16
N CYS A 346 -12.91 13.21 0.04
CA CYS A 346 -11.99 14.20 0.58
C CYS A 346 -10.54 14.04 0.07
N ARG A 347 -10.20 12.96 -0.65
CA ARG A 347 -8.84 12.70 -1.15
C ARG A 347 -8.87 12.37 -2.64
N GLN A 348 -8.59 13.38 -3.45
CA GLN A 348 -8.71 13.30 -4.91
C GLN A 348 -7.62 12.44 -5.57
N ILE A 349 -6.45 12.32 -4.92
CA ILE A 349 -5.30 11.56 -5.40
C ILE A 349 -4.66 10.80 -4.23
N GLN A 350 -4.53 9.48 -4.33
CA GLN A 350 -3.79 8.65 -3.39
C GLN A 350 -2.66 7.92 -4.14
N VAL A 351 -1.43 8.07 -3.67
CA VAL A 351 -0.24 7.46 -4.29
C VAL A 351 0.48 6.58 -3.28
N HIS A 352 0.51 5.28 -3.57
CA HIS A 352 1.13 4.28 -2.71
C HIS A 352 2.31 3.65 -3.41
N MET A 353 3.48 3.72 -2.78
CA MET A 353 4.67 3.00 -3.22
C MET A 353 4.83 1.73 -2.40
N THR A 354 5.11 0.61 -3.07
CA THR A 354 5.54 -0.62 -2.39
C THR A 354 6.68 -1.28 -3.16
N SER A 355 7.66 -1.81 -2.42
CA SER A 355 8.77 -2.57 -3.00
C SER A 355 8.60 -4.08 -2.84
N TYR A 356 8.96 -4.85 -3.87
CA TYR A 356 8.93 -6.31 -3.85
C TYR A 356 10.05 -6.88 -4.73
N ALA A 357 10.92 -7.72 -4.17
CA ALA A 357 11.98 -8.44 -4.90
C ALA A 357 12.81 -7.55 -5.85
N GLY A 358 13.21 -6.37 -5.38
CA GLY A 358 13.97 -5.37 -6.13
C GLY A 358 13.16 -4.54 -7.14
N ARG A 359 11.85 -4.74 -7.22
CA ARG A 359 10.91 -3.89 -7.97
C ARG A 359 10.31 -2.85 -7.02
N ALA A 360 9.90 -1.71 -7.56
CA ALA A 360 8.91 -0.86 -6.92
C ALA A 360 7.72 -0.67 -7.85
N ASP A 361 6.55 -0.71 -7.25
CA ASP A 361 5.27 -0.45 -7.88
C ASP A 361 4.68 0.79 -7.22
N MET A 362 4.28 1.75 -8.06
CA MET A 362 3.52 2.93 -7.66
C MET A 362 2.07 2.73 -8.09
N GLN A 363 1.17 2.65 -7.11
CA GLN A 363 -0.26 2.63 -7.33
C GLN A 363 -0.82 4.03 -7.17
N ILE A 364 -1.65 4.44 -8.14
CA ILE A 364 -2.28 5.76 -8.20
C ILE A 364 -3.78 5.54 -8.24
N LEU A 365 -4.46 5.94 -7.18
CA LEU A 365 -5.92 5.95 -7.10
C LEU A 365 -6.39 7.40 -7.19
N VAL A 366 -7.35 7.68 -8.07
CA VAL A 366 -7.87 9.03 -8.27
C VAL A 366 -9.39 9.04 -8.38
N ALA A 367 -9.98 10.17 -7.98
CA ALA A 367 -11.36 10.49 -8.30
C ALA A 367 -11.45 10.85 -9.80
N LYS A 368 -12.12 10.00 -10.60
CA LYS A 368 -12.13 10.10 -12.08
C LYS A 368 -12.89 11.33 -12.61
N ASP A 369 -13.80 11.87 -11.82
CA ASP A 369 -14.49 13.14 -12.08
C ASP A 369 -13.55 14.35 -11.98
N ILE A 370 -12.52 14.27 -11.14
CA ILE A 370 -11.50 15.32 -10.98
C ILE A 370 -10.28 15.09 -11.88
N ILE A 371 -9.78 13.85 -11.93
CA ILE A 371 -8.64 13.42 -12.74
C ILE A 371 -9.14 12.42 -13.79
N PRO A 372 -9.63 12.91 -14.96
CA PRO A 372 -10.26 12.05 -15.96
C PRO A 372 -9.28 11.11 -16.69
N ASP A 373 -7.99 11.44 -16.70
CA ASP A 373 -6.93 10.76 -17.44
C ASP A 373 -5.80 10.27 -16.51
N PRO A 374 -6.07 9.29 -15.61
CA PRO A 374 -5.08 8.77 -14.66
C PRO A 374 -3.81 8.20 -15.31
N LYS A 375 -3.93 7.61 -16.52
CA LYS A 375 -2.79 7.12 -17.30
C LYS A 375 -1.84 8.26 -17.69
N PHE A 376 -2.37 9.44 -18.01
CA PHE A 376 -1.56 10.61 -18.33
C PHE A 376 -0.90 11.21 -17.08
N LEU A 377 -1.61 11.23 -15.94
CA LEU A 377 -1.01 11.58 -14.65
C LEU A 377 0.16 10.65 -14.30
N ALA A 378 -0.02 9.33 -14.46
CA ALA A 378 1.04 8.35 -14.24
C ALA A 378 2.25 8.61 -15.16
N LYS A 379 2.00 8.93 -16.44
CA LYS A 379 3.06 9.32 -17.38
C LYS A 379 3.79 10.59 -16.94
N CYS A 380 3.10 11.58 -16.38
CA CYS A 380 3.73 12.76 -15.84
C CYS A 380 4.69 12.43 -14.68
N PHE A 381 4.33 11.49 -13.79
CA PHE A 381 5.25 11.00 -12.76
C PHE A 381 6.45 10.23 -13.34
N GLU A 382 6.23 9.40 -14.36
CA GLU A 382 7.30 8.68 -15.05
C GLU A 382 8.29 9.65 -15.71
N ASP A 383 7.79 10.59 -16.51
CA ASP A 383 8.59 11.62 -17.19
C ASP A 383 9.41 12.44 -16.18
N SER A 384 8.79 12.87 -15.07
CA SER A 384 9.47 13.61 -14.01
C SER A 384 10.65 12.85 -13.42
N LEU A 385 10.52 11.54 -13.18
CA LEU A 385 11.62 10.72 -12.68
C LEU A 385 12.75 10.62 -13.72
N LEU A 386 12.40 10.44 -15.00
CA LEU A 386 13.37 10.33 -16.08
C LEU A 386 14.15 11.64 -16.31
N GLU A 387 13.47 12.79 -16.25
CA GLU A 387 14.11 14.11 -16.34
C GLU A 387 15.08 14.35 -15.17
N MET A 388 14.70 13.96 -13.95
CA MET A 388 15.60 14.03 -12.78
C MET A 388 16.82 13.13 -12.96
N LYS A 389 16.65 11.93 -13.53
CA LYS A 389 17.74 11.00 -13.81
C LYS A 389 18.70 11.57 -14.85
N ASP A 390 18.19 12.16 -15.92
CA ASP A 390 19.04 12.75 -16.96
C ASP A 390 19.80 13.97 -16.42
N ALA A 391 19.18 14.78 -15.56
CA ALA A 391 19.86 15.85 -14.84
C ALA A 391 20.93 15.33 -13.87
N ALA A 392 20.66 14.23 -13.16
CA ALA A 392 21.60 13.59 -12.23
C ALA A 392 22.85 13.05 -12.96
N ILE A 393 22.68 12.44 -14.14
CA ILE A 393 23.78 11.92 -14.95
C ILE A 393 24.68 13.06 -15.45
N LYS A 394 24.08 14.19 -15.89
CA LYS A 394 24.82 15.38 -16.34
C LYS A 394 25.70 16.02 -15.27
N LEU A 395 25.41 15.82 -13.98
CA LEU A 395 26.26 16.30 -12.89
C LEU A 395 27.48 15.41 -12.63
N GLN A 396 27.48 14.18 -13.17
CA GLN A 396 28.55 13.19 -13.01
C GLN A 396 29.48 13.11 -14.22
N SER A 397 29.07 13.67 -15.36
CA SER A 397 29.87 13.89 -16.57
C SER A 397 30.62 15.20 -16.49
#